data_AF-A0A1B8GSU2-F1
#
_entry.id   AF-A0A1B8GSU2-F1
#
_cell.length_a   1.000
_cell.length_b   1.000
_cell.length_c   1.000
_cell.angle_alpha   90.00
_cell.angle_beta   90.00
_cell.angle_gamma   90.00
#
_symmetry.space_group_name_H-M   'P 1'
#
loop_
_entity.id
_entity.type
_entity.pdbx_description
1 polymer ?
#
loop_
_entity_poly.entity_id
_entity_poly.type
_entity_poly.pdbx_seq_one_letter_code
_entity_poly.pdbx_strand_id
1 'polypeptide(L)'
;MTSDINKLHLELLHNFTTSTCLTLNSDTTIRDLWRISVPRLALEFDFVMYAVLALSALHLARFSPERYEYLVAQAAILHQNGLRLATTILPDVTPKNCTGVYIFTAMTCLITLASPRKPEDILLVGDSGISEWLLHFRGTRSVMNRSREIILSGPMGPMLLAGRQRRTLRAEMAIKQTRETEQLEILNNLIRGSVTDPSDVHCYAGAIFELRGSFNIVYAPGFQGYESADVFLWLFEISDEYLNLLKERRQESLAIFAFYCVILKRFDPCCIDFGYDGRSRRLE
;
A
#
# COMPACT_ATOMS: atom_id res chain seq x y z
N MET A 1 40.98 8.73 2.98
CA MET A 1 39.59 8.32 3.23
C MET A 1 39.15 7.47 2.05
N THR A 2 39.20 6.14 2.18
CA THR A 2 38.61 5.24 1.18
C THR A 2 37.10 5.42 1.26
N SER A 3 36.52 6.05 0.24
CA SER A 3 35.08 5.98 0.03
C SER A 3 34.77 4.54 -0.37
N ASP A 4 34.43 3.70 0.60
CA ASP A 4 34.03 2.33 0.33
C ASP A 4 32.65 2.36 -0.32
N ILE A 5 32.63 2.06 -1.61
CA ILE A 5 31.41 1.97 -2.40
C ILE A 5 30.50 0.89 -1.80
N ASN A 6 29.31 1.28 -1.34
CA ASN A 6 28.31 0.35 -0.84
C ASN A 6 27.68 -0.43 -2.01
N LYS A 7 28.29 -1.58 -2.34
CA LYS A 7 27.86 -2.44 -3.46
C LYS A 7 26.43 -2.96 -3.32
N LEU A 8 25.96 -3.21 -2.09
CA LEU A 8 24.58 -3.63 -1.85
C LEU A 8 23.60 -2.53 -2.28
N HIS A 9 23.84 -1.28 -1.88
CA HIS A 9 22.95 -0.18 -2.26
C HIS A 9 22.91 0.02 -3.78
N LEU A 10 24.06 -0.12 -4.46
CA LEU A 10 24.11 -0.05 -5.91
C LEU A 10 23.33 -1.18 -6.60
N GLU A 11 23.48 -2.42 -6.10
CA GLU A 11 22.73 -3.58 -6.59
C GLU A 11 21.21 -3.37 -6.42
N LEU A 12 20.80 -2.90 -5.24
CA LEU A 12 19.39 -2.66 -4.93
C LEU A 12 18.81 -1.51 -5.78
N LEU A 13 19.54 -0.42 -5.98
CA LEU A 13 19.09 0.66 -6.87
C LEU A 13 19.00 0.20 -8.33
N HIS A 14 19.98 -0.60 -8.78
CA HIS A 14 19.93 -1.21 -10.11
C HIS A 14 18.69 -2.09 -10.26
N ASN A 15 18.50 -3.06 -9.36
CA ASN A 15 17.32 -3.94 -9.35
C ASN A 15 16.00 -3.16 -9.26
N PHE A 16 15.99 -2.00 -8.58
CA PHE A 16 14.81 -1.15 -8.55
C PHE A 16 14.44 -0.63 -9.95
N THR A 17 15.42 -0.07 -10.64
CA THR A 17 15.24 0.60 -11.94
C THR A 17 15.12 -0.35 -13.14
N THR A 18 15.48 -1.61 -12.98
CA THR A 18 15.43 -2.63 -14.05
C THR A 18 14.35 -3.68 -13.86
N SER A 19 13.93 -3.96 -12.62
CA SER A 19 13.00 -5.06 -12.33
C SER A 19 11.87 -4.64 -11.38
N THR A 20 12.18 -4.08 -10.22
CA THR A 20 11.15 -3.77 -9.20
C THR A 20 10.14 -2.75 -9.69
N CYS A 21 10.56 -1.68 -10.35
CA CYS A 21 9.64 -0.67 -10.86
C CYS A 21 8.60 -1.24 -11.84
N LEU A 22 8.95 -2.34 -12.54
CA LEU A 22 8.07 -2.96 -13.53
C LEU A 22 6.88 -3.68 -12.91
N THR A 23 6.98 -4.04 -11.63
CA THR A 23 5.92 -4.75 -10.90
C THR A 23 4.97 -3.80 -10.15
N LEU A 24 5.23 -2.49 -10.17
CA LEU A 24 4.50 -1.51 -9.35
C LEU A 24 3.22 -1.00 -9.99
N ASN A 25 3.13 -1.02 -11.33
CA ASN A 25 1.93 -0.59 -12.04
C ASN A 25 1.85 -1.16 -13.46
N SER A 26 0.63 -1.50 -13.90
CA SER A 26 0.39 -1.93 -15.28
C SER A 26 0.47 -0.78 -16.30
N ASP A 27 0.12 0.44 -15.91
CA ASP A 27 0.19 1.63 -16.76
C ASP A 27 1.66 2.02 -17.02
N THR A 28 2.01 2.15 -18.31
CA THR A 28 3.37 2.49 -18.76
C THR A 28 3.85 3.83 -18.23
N THR A 29 2.97 4.83 -18.19
CA THR A 29 3.30 6.20 -17.76
C THR A 29 3.60 6.21 -16.27
N ILE A 30 2.78 5.55 -15.46
CA ILE A 30 3.01 5.44 -14.01
C ILE A 30 4.26 4.62 -13.72
N ARG A 31 4.49 3.54 -14.47
CA ARG A 31 5.70 2.73 -14.37
C ARG A 31 6.97 3.51 -14.69
N ASP A 32 6.94 4.41 -15.68
CA ASP A 32 8.08 5.28 -16.01
C ASP A 32 8.36 6.29 -14.90
N LEU A 33 7.33 6.79 -14.20
CA LEU A 33 7.52 7.62 -13.01
C LEU A 33 8.24 6.86 -11.90
N TRP A 34 7.85 5.61 -11.64
CA TRP A 34 8.57 4.74 -10.70
C TRP A 34 10.00 4.44 -11.15
N ARG A 35 10.23 4.26 -12.45
CA ARG A 35 11.53 3.87 -13.00
C ARG A 35 12.53 5.04 -13.07
N ILE A 36 12.06 6.25 -13.36
CA ILE A 36 12.92 7.40 -13.69
C ILE A 36 12.77 8.50 -12.65
N SER A 37 11.55 8.97 -12.42
CA SER A 37 11.30 10.16 -11.59
C SER A 37 11.52 9.86 -10.10
N VAL A 38 11.10 8.69 -9.62
CA VAL A 38 11.27 8.31 -8.20
C VAL A 38 12.75 8.14 -7.82
N PRO A 39 13.61 7.46 -8.60
CA PRO A 39 15.04 7.42 -8.31
C PRO A 39 15.71 8.80 -8.33
N ARG A 40 15.30 9.71 -9.22
CA ARG A 40 15.80 11.10 -9.20
C ARG A 40 15.42 11.81 -7.92
N LEU A 41 14.16 11.68 -7.49
CA LEU A 41 13.70 12.21 -6.21
C LEU A 41 14.44 11.57 -5.02
N ALA A 42 14.75 10.28 -5.10
CA ALA A 42 15.51 9.57 -4.08
C ALA A 42 16.94 10.09 -3.92
N LEU A 43 17.55 10.61 -4.99
CA LEU A 43 18.86 11.27 -4.90
C LEU A 43 18.81 12.61 -4.17
N GLU A 44 17.63 13.25 -4.11
CA GLU A 44 17.42 14.50 -3.37
C GLU A 44 17.03 14.25 -1.90
N PHE A 45 16.42 13.11 -1.60
CA PHE A 45 15.84 12.80 -0.30
C PHE A 45 16.24 11.40 0.20
N ASP A 46 17.14 11.35 1.18
CA ASP A 46 17.67 10.10 1.74
C ASP A 46 16.57 9.15 2.25
N PHE A 47 15.52 9.67 2.87
CA PHE A 47 14.40 8.84 3.35
C PHE A 47 13.68 8.12 2.20
N VAL A 48 13.56 8.76 1.04
CA VAL A 48 13.01 8.15 -0.18
C VAL A 48 13.99 7.10 -0.73
N MET A 49 15.30 7.38 -0.73
CA MET A 49 16.33 6.40 -1.12
C MET A 49 16.25 5.14 -0.27
N TYR A 50 16.18 5.27 1.05
CA TYR A 50 16.04 4.12 1.94
C TYR A 50 14.81 3.27 1.62
N ALA A 51 13.67 3.89 1.30
CA ALA A 51 12.47 3.16 0.90
C ALA A 51 12.61 2.47 -0.47
N VAL A 52 13.26 3.12 -1.45
CA VAL A 52 13.60 2.53 -2.76
C VAL A 52 14.43 1.27 -2.58
N LEU A 53 15.49 1.35 -1.78
CA LEU A 53 16.39 0.22 -1.53
C LEU A 53 15.68 -0.88 -0.75
N ALA A 54 14.88 -0.55 0.26
CA ALA A 54 14.14 -1.52 1.05
C ALA A 54 13.13 -2.32 0.22
N LEU A 55 12.33 -1.65 -0.60
CA LEU A 55 11.37 -2.33 -1.48
C LEU A 55 12.07 -3.21 -2.51
N SER A 56 13.18 -2.72 -3.07
CA SER A 56 14.01 -3.48 -4.00
C SER A 56 14.63 -4.72 -3.35
N ALA A 57 15.06 -4.63 -2.09
CA ALA A 57 15.60 -5.76 -1.34
C ALA A 57 14.54 -6.84 -1.10
N LEU A 58 13.31 -6.46 -0.73
CA LEU A 58 12.19 -7.40 -0.60
C LEU A 58 11.85 -8.07 -1.93
N HIS A 59 11.86 -7.31 -3.03
CA HIS A 59 11.61 -7.86 -4.36
C HIS A 59 12.72 -8.85 -4.75
N LEU A 60 14.00 -8.47 -4.59
CA LEU A 60 15.14 -9.33 -4.93
C LEU A 60 15.20 -10.61 -4.08
N ALA A 61 14.80 -10.54 -2.80
CA ALA A 61 14.77 -11.68 -1.89
C ALA A 61 13.94 -12.85 -2.45
N ARG A 62 12.83 -12.55 -3.14
CA ARG A 62 11.94 -13.58 -3.72
C ARG A 62 12.61 -14.44 -4.79
N PHE A 63 13.59 -13.88 -5.47
CA PHE A 63 14.33 -14.55 -6.55
C PHE A 63 15.71 -15.03 -6.09
N SER A 64 16.05 -14.84 -4.81
CA SER A 64 17.35 -15.20 -4.25
C SER A 64 17.18 -16.03 -2.96
N PRO A 65 16.74 -17.31 -3.06
CA PRO A 65 16.51 -18.15 -1.87
C PRO A 65 17.70 -18.20 -0.92
N GLU A 66 18.92 -18.25 -1.47
CA GLU A 66 20.19 -18.27 -0.71
C GLU A 66 20.45 -16.98 0.10
N ARG A 67 19.90 -15.85 -0.34
CA ARG A 67 20.07 -14.53 0.30
C ARG A 67 18.78 -14.02 0.93
N TYR A 68 17.72 -14.84 0.98
CA TYR A 68 16.38 -14.41 1.36
C TYR A 68 16.37 -13.73 2.73
N GLU A 69 16.85 -14.42 3.77
CA GLU A 69 16.87 -13.89 5.13
C GLU A 69 17.71 -12.62 5.24
N TYR A 70 18.88 -12.61 4.59
CA TYR A 70 19.76 -11.45 4.55
C TYR A 70 19.09 -10.24 3.90
N LEU A 71 18.48 -10.39 2.72
CA LEU A 71 17.83 -9.31 1.99
C LEU A 71 16.57 -8.80 2.71
N VAL A 72 15.80 -9.69 3.34
CA VAL A 72 14.66 -9.30 4.19
C VAL A 72 15.14 -8.50 5.40
N ALA A 73 16.21 -8.92 6.08
CA ALA A 73 16.79 -8.17 7.19
C ALA A 73 17.31 -6.80 6.75
N GLN A 74 17.99 -6.73 5.61
CA GLN A 74 18.45 -5.46 5.02
C GLN A 74 17.27 -4.54 4.69
N ALA A 75 16.19 -5.08 4.11
CA ALA A 75 15.00 -4.30 3.84
C ALA A 75 14.40 -3.67 5.10
N ALA A 76 14.32 -4.43 6.20
CA ALA A 76 13.83 -3.93 7.48
C ALA A 76 14.71 -2.79 8.03
N ILE A 77 16.04 -2.96 8.01
CA ILE A 77 17.00 -1.94 8.46
C ILE A 77 16.89 -0.67 7.60
N LEU A 78 16.87 -0.82 6.27
CA LEU A 78 16.75 0.28 5.33
C LEU A 78 15.44 1.04 5.56
N HIS A 79 14.31 0.33 5.66
CA HIS A 79 13.01 0.93 5.92
C HIS A 79 12.97 1.69 7.25
N GLN A 80 13.53 1.11 8.32
CA GLN A 80 13.63 1.77 9.63
C GLN A 80 14.48 3.05 9.58
N ASN A 81 15.60 3.04 8.83
CA ASN A 81 16.41 4.24 8.61
C ASN A 81 15.62 5.33 7.87
N GLY A 82 14.87 4.94 6.84
CA GLY A 82 13.98 5.85 6.11
C GLY A 82 12.91 6.46 7.01
N LEU A 83 12.24 5.64 7.83
CA LEU A 83 11.22 6.09 8.79
C LEU A 83 11.81 7.09 9.78
N ARG A 84 12.97 6.80 10.37
CA ARG A 84 13.64 7.72 11.31
C ARG A 84 13.89 9.09 10.69
N LEU A 85 14.36 9.14 9.44
CA LEU A 85 14.56 10.40 8.73
C LEU A 85 13.24 11.09 8.40
N ALA A 86 12.25 10.36 7.89
CA ALA A 86 10.93 10.91 7.57
C ALA A 86 10.26 11.53 8.82
N THR A 87 10.35 10.89 9.98
CA THR A 87 9.80 11.42 11.24
C THR A 87 10.36 12.79 11.62
N THR A 88 11.61 13.10 11.26
CA THR A 88 12.18 14.44 11.49
C THR A 88 11.64 15.51 10.55
N ILE A 89 11.10 15.11 9.39
CA ILE A 89 10.61 16.01 8.33
C ILE A 89 9.09 16.23 8.45
N LEU A 90 8.35 15.22 8.90
CA LEU A 90 6.88 15.26 8.99
C LEU A 90 6.29 16.47 9.77
N PRO A 91 6.93 17.01 10.83
CA PRO A 91 6.42 18.20 11.50
C PRO A 91 6.41 19.47 10.63
N ASP A 92 7.30 19.56 9.63
CA ASP A 92 7.47 20.73 8.75
C ASP A 92 7.46 20.31 7.27
N VAL A 93 6.28 19.85 6.81
CA VAL A 93 6.08 19.57 5.38
C VAL A 93 5.95 20.89 4.62
N THR A 94 6.88 21.10 3.69
CA THR A 94 6.98 22.28 2.83
C THR A 94 6.73 21.91 1.37
N PRO A 95 6.49 22.88 0.48
CA PRO A 95 6.39 22.63 -0.96
C PRO A 95 7.61 21.93 -1.58
N LYS A 96 8.79 22.01 -0.93
CA LYS A 96 10.02 21.39 -1.42
C LYS A 96 10.08 19.89 -1.11
N ASN A 97 9.63 19.48 0.08
CA ASN A 97 9.77 18.10 0.55
C ASN A 97 8.49 17.26 0.41
N CYS A 98 7.33 17.88 0.13
CA CYS A 98 6.04 17.21 0.14
C CYS A 98 5.94 16.06 -0.88
N THR A 99 6.56 16.20 -2.05
CA THR A 99 6.60 15.14 -3.07
C THR A 99 7.43 13.96 -2.58
N GLY A 100 8.53 14.21 -1.87
CA GLY A 100 9.32 13.18 -1.20
C GLY A 100 8.50 12.41 -0.16
N VAL A 101 7.79 13.12 0.73
CA VAL A 101 6.93 12.51 1.76
C VAL A 101 5.80 11.68 1.14
N TYR A 102 5.20 12.18 0.05
CA TYR A 102 4.17 11.46 -0.70
C TYR A 102 4.70 10.12 -1.24
N ILE A 103 5.82 10.14 -1.95
CA ILE A 103 6.43 8.93 -2.52
C ILE A 103 6.91 7.98 -1.42
N PHE A 104 7.54 8.50 -0.37
CA PHE A 104 7.97 7.70 0.77
C PHE A 104 6.81 6.95 1.41
N THR A 105 5.63 7.59 1.52
CA THR A 105 4.48 6.87 2.04
C THR A 105 4.04 5.77 1.10
N ALA A 106 3.86 6.05 -0.19
CA ALA A 106 3.46 5.02 -1.15
C ALA A 106 4.41 3.81 -1.09
N MET A 107 5.71 4.05 -0.93
CA MET A 107 6.71 3.01 -0.74
C MET A 107 6.57 2.27 0.59
N THR A 108 6.33 2.99 1.69
CA THR A 108 6.07 2.38 3.02
C THR A 108 4.90 1.40 2.96
N CYS A 109 3.84 1.76 2.22
CA CYS A 109 2.69 0.88 1.99
C CYS A 109 3.13 -0.41 1.29
N LEU A 110 3.83 -0.27 0.16
CA LEU A 110 4.32 -1.39 -0.65
C LEU A 110 5.29 -2.29 0.13
N ILE A 111 6.19 -1.69 0.91
CA ILE A 111 7.12 -2.41 1.79
C ILE A 111 6.36 -3.22 2.83
N THR A 112 5.34 -2.62 3.46
CA THR A 112 4.50 -3.31 4.47
C THR A 112 3.79 -4.52 3.86
N LEU A 113 3.27 -4.39 2.63
CA LEU A 113 2.64 -5.50 1.91
C LEU A 113 3.63 -6.57 1.47
N ALA A 114 4.83 -6.18 1.05
CA ALA A 114 5.85 -7.09 0.56
C ALA A 114 6.66 -7.77 1.68
N SER A 115 6.58 -7.26 2.91
CA SER A 115 7.32 -7.79 4.05
C SER A 115 6.73 -9.13 4.52
N PRO A 116 7.58 -10.11 4.88
CA PRO A 116 7.10 -11.36 5.46
C PRO A 116 6.33 -11.09 6.75
N ARG A 117 5.18 -11.74 6.91
CA ARG A 117 4.41 -11.67 8.16
C ARG A 117 4.94 -12.72 9.12
N LYS A 118 5.30 -12.33 10.34
CA LYS A 118 5.51 -13.31 11.41
C LYS A 118 4.16 -13.81 11.92
N PRO A 119 4.07 -15.01 12.50
CA PRO A 119 2.85 -15.50 13.14
C PRO A 119 2.30 -14.55 14.22
N GLU A 120 3.20 -13.74 14.79
CA GLU A 120 2.94 -12.72 15.81
C GLU A 120 2.40 -11.41 15.21
N ASP A 121 2.61 -11.19 13.91
CA ASP A 121 2.22 -10.00 13.13
C ASP A 121 0.84 -10.17 12.46
N ILE A 122 0.03 -11.15 12.88
CA ILE A 122 -1.37 -11.20 12.45
C ILE A 122 -1.96 -9.85 12.83
N LEU A 123 -2.41 -9.09 11.82
CA LEU A 123 -2.79 -7.66 11.84
C LEU A 123 -3.71 -7.23 13.01
N LEU A 124 -4.22 -8.17 13.80
CA LEU A 124 -5.17 -8.02 14.89
C LEU A 124 -4.67 -8.49 16.28
N VAL A 125 -3.55 -9.22 16.38
CA VAL A 125 -3.22 -10.03 17.58
C VAL A 125 -2.05 -9.48 18.42
N GLY A 126 -1.15 -8.68 17.84
CA GLY A 126 -0.07 -8.04 18.60
C GLY A 126 -0.53 -6.83 19.43
N ASP A 127 0.12 -6.58 20.57
CA ASP A 127 -0.17 -5.46 21.49
C ASP A 127 -0.06 -4.06 20.84
N SER A 128 0.58 -3.94 19.67
CA SER A 128 0.76 -2.70 18.89
C SER A 128 0.08 -2.71 17.50
N GLY A 129 -0.48 -3.85 17.06
CA GLY A 129 -0.52 -4.23 15.65
C GLY A 129 -1.59 -3.61 14.74
N ILE A 130 -2.74 -3.15 15.23
CA ILE A 130 -3.75 -2.46 14.39
C ILE A 130 -3.44 -0.95 14.30
N SER A 131 -3.01 -0.38 15.43
CA SER A 131 -2.98 1.06 15.62
C SER A 131 -1.84 1.73 14.86
N GLU A 132 -0.63 1.19 14.95
CA GLU A 132 0.59 1.89 14.52
C GLU A 132 0.64 2.10 13.00
N TRP A 133 0.44 1.03 12.22
CA TRP A 133 0.45 1.15 10.76
C TRP A 133 -0.76 1.94 10.23
N LEU A 134 -1.97 1.76 10.80
CA LEU A 134 -3.15 2.56 10.41
C LEU A 134 -2.95 4.05 10.72
N LEU A 135 -2.32 4.39 11.85
CA LEU A 135 -1.96 5.76 12.19
C LEU A 135 -0.93 6.33 11.18
N HIS A 136 0.04 5.53 10.73
CA HIS A 136 0.97 5.95 9.66
C HIS A 136 0.23 6.25 8.35
N PHE A 137 -0.75 5.43 7.96
CA PHE A 137 -1.61 5.71 6.81
C PHE A 137 -2.41 7.01 6.96
N ARG A 138 -2.92 7.29 8.18
CA ARG A 138 -3.68 8.52 8.46
C ARG A 138 -2.85 9.78 8.44
N GLY A 139 -1.66 9.76 9.05
CA GLY A 139 -0.73 10.89 9.00
C GLY A 139 -0.43 11.30 7.56
N THR A 140 -0.29 10.30 6.68
CA THR A 140 -0.07 10.52 5.26
C THR A 140 -1.23 11.20 4.56
N ARG A 141 -2.47 10.76 4.81
CA ARG A 141 -3.65 11.38 4.20
C ARG A 141 -3.70 12.89 4.48
N SER A 142 -3.39 13.29 5.71
CA SER A 142 -3.34 14.70 6.11
C SER A 142 -2.27 15.48 5.32
N VAL A 143 -1.06 14.92 5.20
CA VAL A 143 0.04 15.52 4.43
C VAL A 143 -0.32 15.64 2.94
N MET A 144 -0.87 14.58 2.36
CA MET A 144 -1.31 14.56 0.96
C MET A 144 -2.37 15.62 0.65
N ASN A 145 -3.31 15.83 1.57
CA ASN A 145 -4.37 16.82 1.38
C ASN A 145 -3.84 18.25 1.38
N ARG A 146 -2.84 18.57 2.23
CA ARG A 146 -2.25 19.92 2.31
C ARG A 146 -1.38 20.27 1.09
N SER A 147 -0.66 19.30 0.55
CA SER A 147 0.29 19.53 -0.56
C SER A 147 -0.26 19.12 -1.93
N ARG A 148 -1.57 18.89 -2.01
CA ARG A 148 -2.25 18.32 -3.18
C ARG A 148 -1.98 19.07 -4.48
N GLU A 149 -2.02 20.40 -4.45
CA GLU A 149 -1.84 21.26 -5.64
C GLU A 149 -0.40 21.28 -6.12
N ILE A 150 0.56 21.26 -5.18
CA ILE A 150 1.99 21.23 -5.49
C ILE A 150 2.37 19.89 -6.10
N ILE A 151 1.91 18.78 -5.52
CA ILE A 151 2.16 17.45 -6.08
C ILE A 151 1.52 17.32 -7.47
N LEU A 152 0.32 17.88 -7.64
CA LEU A 152 -0.40 17.83 -8.91
C LEU A 152 0.32 18.61 -10.03
N SER A 153 0.91 19.76 -9.71
CA SER A 153 1.67 20.58 -10.66
C SER A 153 3.09 20.08 -10.90
N GLY A 154 3.61 19.21 -10.02
CA GLY A 154 4.95 18.62 -10.12
C GLY A 154 5.02 17.34 -10.96
N PRO A 155 6.23 16.73 -11.04
CA PRO A 155 6.47 15.52 -11.84
C PRO A 155 5.66 14.29 -11.43
N MET A 156 5.17 14.25 -10.17
CA MET A 156 4.34 13.17 -9.64
C MET A 156 2.83 13.42 -9.81
N GLY A 157 2.44 14.50 -10.50
CA GLY A 157 1.05 14.81 -10.79
C GLY A 157 0.27 13.68 -11.44
N PRO A 158 0.81 12.95 -12.44
CA PRO A 158 0.11 11.83 -13.05
C PRO A 158 -0.19 10.69 -12.07
N MET A 159 0.71 10.38 -11.12
CA MET A 159 0.44 9.39 -10.07
C MET A 159 -0.71 9.83 -9.16
N LEU A 160 -0.73 11.10 -8.76
CA LEU A 160 -1.82 11.63 -7.93
C LEU A 160 -3.16 11.62 -8.69
N LEU A 161 -3.15 11.92 -10.00
CA LEU A 161 -4.33 11.84 -10.85
C LEU A 161 -4.83 10.40 -11.02
N ALA A 162 -3.94 9.45 -11.27
CA ALA A 162 -4.28 8.03 -11.32
C ALA A 162 -4.94 7.58 -10.01
N GLY A 163 -4.38 7.94 -8.86
CA GLY A 163 -5.00 7.66 -7.55
C GLY A 163 -6.41 8.24 -7.41
N ARG A 164 -6.66 9.47 -7.88
CA ARG A 164 -8.00 10.08 -7.88
C ARG A 164 -8.98 9.33 -8.79
N GLN A 165 -8.56 8.98 -10.00
CA GLN A 165 -9.38 8.21 -10.94
C GLN A 165 -9.75 6.85 -10.36
N ARG A 166 -8.79 6.17 -9.69
CA ARG A 166 -9.04 4.91 -8.99
C ARG A 166 -10.04 5.07 -7.85
N ARG A 167 -9.97 6.15 -7.08
CA ARG A 167 -10.95 6.45 -6.03
C ARG A 167 -12.37 6.62 -6.62
N THR A 168 -12.51 7.39 -7.70
CA THR A 168 -13.81 7.55 -8.39
C THR A 168 -14.34 6.22 -8.91
N LEU A 169 -13.49 5.43 -9.58
CA LEU A 169 -13.85 4.10 -10.07
C LEU A 169 -14.34 3.18 -8.94
N ARG A 170 -13.66 3.18 -7.80
CA ARG A 170 -14.08 2.40 -6.61
C ARG A 170 -15.47 2.79 -6.13
N ALA A 171 -15.76 4.09 -6.04
CA ALA A 171 -17.06 4.59 -5.62
C ALA A 171 -18.17 4.18 -6.61
N GLU A 172 -17.91 4.27 -7.92
CA GLU A 172 -18.84 3.79 -8.95
C GLU A 172 -19.07 2.28 -8.87
N MET A 173 -18.00 1.50 -8.64
CA MET A 173 -18.09 0.05 -8.49
C MET A 173 -18.79 -0.36 -7.20
N ALA A 174 -18.70 0.42 -6.11
CA ALA A 174 -19.36 0.12 -4.85
C ALA A 174 -20.89 0.09 -4.95
N ILE A 175 -21.47 0.87 -5.88
CA ILE A 175 -22.92 0.93 -6.13
C ILE A 175 -23.42 -0.35 -6.81
N LYS A 176 -22.57 -1.03 -7.58
CA LYS A 176 -22.94 -2.25 -8.31
C LYS A 176 -23.12 -3.42 -7.34
N GLN A 177 -24.26 -4.08 -7.43
CA GLN A 177 -24.51 -5.32 -6.69
C GLN A 177 -24.08 -6.52 -7.54
N THR A 178 -23.21 -7.33 -6.97
CA THR A 178 -22.59 -8.49 -7.61
C THR A 178 -22.63 -9.69 -6.67
N ARG A 179 -22.38 -10.89 -7.19
CA ARG A 179 -22.30 -12.10 -6.36
C ARG A 179 -21.18 -11.98 -5.32
N GLU A 180 -20.10 -11.30 -5.67
CA GLU A 180 -18.92 -11.10 -4.84
C GLU A 180 -19.17 -10.17 -3.65
N THR A 181 -20.25 -9.35 -3.70
CA THR A 181 -20.62 -8.39 -2.65
C THR A 181 -21.81 -8.83 -1.80
N GLU A 182 -22.45 -9.97 -2.11
CA GLU A 182 -23.62 -10.49 -1.38
C GLU A 182 -23.33 -10.69 0.11
N GLN A 183 -22.15 -11.23 0.43
CA GLN A 183 -21.73 -11.47 1.81
C GLN A 183 -21.48 -10.19 2.60
N LEU A 184 -21.07 -9.10 1.92
CA LEU A 184 -20.95 -7.78 2.54
C LEU A 184 -22.33 -7.17 2.84
N GLU A 185 -23.34 -7.46 2.02
CA GLU A 185 -24.71 -7.00 2.27
C GLU A 185 -25.35 -7.76 3.44
N ILE A 186 -25.11 -9.07 3.53
CA ILE A 186 -25.52 -9.86 4.70
C ILE A 186 -24.87 -9.29 5.97
N LEU A 187 -23.57 -9.00 5.95
CA LEU A 187 -22.87 -8.38 7.08
C LEU A 187 -23.48 -7.01 7.44
N ASN A 188 -23.76 -6.16 6.46
CA ASN A 188 -24.37 -4.85 6.66
C ASN A 188 -25.74 -4.96 7.37
N ASN A 189 -26.58 -5.91 6.96
CA ASN A 189 -27.89 -6.14 7.57
C ASN A 189 -27.77 -6.69 9.00
N LEU A 190 -26.83 -7.60 9.26
CA LEU A 190 -26.57 -8.12 10.60
C LEU A 190 -26.10 -7.00 11.55
N ILE A 191 -25.22 -6.12 11.10
CA ILE A 191 -24.74 -4.98 11.88
C ILE A 191 -25.88 -4.00 12.17
N ARG A 192 -26.69 -3.67 11.16
CA ARG A 192 -27.88 -2.80 11.33
C ARG A 192 -28.90 -3.36 12.32
N GLY A 193 -29.00 -4.68 12.45
CA GLY A 193 -29.90 -5.34 13.40
C GLY A 193 -29.34 -5.47 14.82
N SER A 194 -28.01 -5.38 14.99
CA SER A 194 -27.33 -5.62 16.28
C SER A 194 -26.81 -4.36 16.95
N VAL A 195 -26.44 -3.34 16.18
CA VAL A 195 -25.89 -2.07 16.69
C VAL A 195 -27.03 -1.07 16.90
N THR A 196 -27.10 -0.50 18.09
CA THR A 196 -28.15 0.46 18.48
C THR A 196 -27.73 1.91 18.28
N ASP A 197 -26.44 2.22 18.36
CA ASP A 197 -25.91 3.56 18.15
C ASP A 197 -25.96 3.94 16.66
N PRO A 198 -26.71 4.99 16.27
CA PRO A 198 -26.84 5.38 14.86
C PRO A 198 -25.54 5.85 14.22
N SER A 199 -24.62 6.42 15.00
CA SER A 199 -23.31 6.87 14.51
C SER A 199 -22.44 5.67 14.16
N ASP A 200 -22.40 4.66 15.02
CA ASP A 200 -21.65 3.42 14.76
C ASP A 200 -22.20 2.70 13.52
N VAL A 201 -23.54 2.60 13.40
CA VAL A 201 -24.20 2.04 12.20
C VAL A 201 -23.77 2.79 10.93
N HIS A 202 -23.73 4.11 10.97
CA HIS A 202 -23.31 4.93 9.84
C HIS A 202 -21.82 4.68 9.47
N CYS A 203 -20.94 4.62 10.47
CA CYS A 203 -19.52 4.37 10.28
C CYS A 203 -19.26 2.99 9.67
N TYR A 204 -19.95 1.95 10.17
CA TYR A 204 -19.88 0.60 9.62
C TYR A 204 -20.40 0.52 8.19
N ALA A 205 -21.54 1.17 7.90
CA ALA A 205 -22.08 1.21 6.55
C ALA A 205 -21.10 1.87 5.56
N GLY A 206 -20.43 2.95 5.97
CA GLY A 206 -19.39 3.60 5.16
C GLY A 206 -18.20 2.68 4.89
N ALA A 207 -17.69 1.99 5.91
CA ALA A 207 -16.57 1.06 5.74
C ALA A 207 -16.92 -0.14 4.82
N ILE A 208 -18.15 -0.65 4.92
CA ILE A 208 -18.67 -1.71 4.06
C ILE A 208 -18.85 -1.21 2.62
N PHE A 209 -19.34 0.01 2.42
CA PHE A 209 -19.46 0.62 1.09
C PHE A 209 -18.10 0.68 0.38
N GLU A 210 -17.06 1.12 1.08
CA GLU A 210 -15.69 1.14 0.54
C GLU A 210 -15.16 -0.27 0.24
N LEU A 211 -15.52 -1.29 1.04
CA LEU A 211 -15.20 -2.69 0.74
C LEU A 211 -15.91 -3.18 -0.50
N ARG A 212 -17.18 -2.84 -0.72
CA ARG A 212 -17.91 -3.23 -1.93
C ARG A 212 -17.18 -2.78 -3.19
N GLY A 213 -16.69 -1.54 -3.20
CA GLY A 213 -15.85 -1.01 -4.27
C GLY A 213 -14.57 -1.83 -4.48
N SER A 214 -13.86 -2.17 -3.40
CA SER A 214 -12.68 -3.05 -3.47
C SER A 214 -13.02 -4.43 -4.06
N PHE A 215 -14.05 -5.10 -3.53
CA PHE A 215 -14.42 -6.45 -3.93
C PHE A 215 -14.79 -6.50 -5.41
N ASN A 216 -15.53 -5.51 -5.88
CA ASN A 216 -15.92 -5.43 -7.28
C ASN A 216 -14.73 -5.14 -8.22
N ILE A 217 -13.69 -4.45 -7.76
CA ILE A 217 -12.46 -4.26 -8.53
C ILE A 217 -11.60 -5.53 -8.53
N VAL A 218 -11.54 -6.26 -7.42
CA VAL A 218 -10.61 -7.38 -7.26
C VAL A 218 -11.19 -8.71 -7.76
N TYR A 219 -12.50 -8.90 -7.64
CA TYR A 219 -13.14 -10.20 -7.87
C TYR A 219 -14.26 -10.20 -8.91
N ALA A 220 -14.85 -9.06 -9.28
CA ALA A 220 -15.98 -9.08 -10.21
C ALA A 220 -15.55 -9.61 -11.59
N PRO A 221 -16.36 -10.49 -12.22
CA PRO A 221 -16.06 -11.00 -13.55
C PRO A 221 -15.91 -9.87 -14.57
N GLY A 222 -14.85 -9.95 -15.39
CA GLY A 222 -14.58 -8.98 -16.46
C GLY A 222 -13.77 -7.75 -16.06
N PHE A 223 -13.45 -7.57 -14.78
CA PHE A 223 -12.50 -6.53 -14.35
C PHE A 223 -11.09 -7.12 -14.20
N GLN A 224 -10.14 -6.71 -15.04
CA GLN A 224 -8.75 -7.19 -15.01
C GLN A 224 -7.72 -6.12 -14.64
N GLY A 225 -8.17 -4.92 -14.27
CA GLY A 225 -7.29 -3.77 -14.06
C GLY A 225 -7.01 -3.45 -12.59
N TYR A 226 -7.00 -4.42 -11.66
CA TYR A 226 -6.66 -4.14 -10.26
C TYR A 226 -5.14 -3.97 -10.09
N GLU A 227 -4.74 -3.06 -9.23
CA GLU A 227 -3.35 -2.63 -9.03
C GLU A 227 -2.95 -2.86 -7.57
N SER A 228 -1.66 -3.07 -7.30
CA SER A 228 -1.14 -3.25 -5.94
C SER A 228 -1.53 -2.10 -5.00
N ALA A 229 -1.75 -0.90 -5.53
CA ALA A 229 -2.21 0.26 -4.76
C ALA A 229 -3.65 0.11 -4.21
N ASP A 230 -4.51 -0.69 -4.86
CA ASP A 230 -5.93 -0.80 -4.47
C ASP A 230 -6.12 -1.43 -3.09
N VAL A 231 -5.18 -2.26 -2.66
CA VAL A 231 -5.19 -2.84 -1.32
C VAL A 231 -5.16 -1.75 -0.25
N PHE A 232 -4.51 -0.63 -0.51
CA PHE A 232 -4.38 0.47 0.45
C PHE A 232 -5.53 1.46 0.40
N LEU A 233 -6.22 1.57 -0.74
CA LEU A 233 -7.26 2.58 -0.93
C LEU A 233 -8.39 2.43 0.10
N TRP A 234 -8.81 1.21 0.45
CA TRP A 234 -9.82 1.02 1.50
C TRP A 234 -9.40 1.67 2.82
N LEU A 235 -8.14 1.54 3.21
CA LEU A 235 -7.59 2.08 4.46
C LEU A 235 -7.51 3.61 4.43
N PHE A 236 -7.30 4.21 3.25
CA PHE A 236 -7.35 5.65 3.08
C PHE A 236 -8.78 6.20 3.15
N GLU A 237 -9.78 5.41 2.78
CA GLU A 237 -11.17 5.86 2.62
C GLU A 237 -12.07 5.64 3.84
N ILE A 238 -11.83 4.60 4.66
CA ILE A 238 -12.56 4.41 5.92
C ILE A 238 -12.50 5.68 6.78
N SER A 239 -13.49 5.89 7.65
CA SER A 239 -13.57 7.08 8.52
C SER A 239 -12.70 6.95 9.78
N ASP A 240 -12.39 8.07 10.44
CA ASP A 240 -11.62 8.05 11.69
C ASP A 240 -12.41 7.43 12.85
N GLU A 241 -13.72 7.58 12.81
CA GLU A 241 -14.67 6.97 13.75
C GLU A 241 -14.64 5.44 13.63
N TYR A 242 -14.74 4.90 12.41
CA TYR A 242 -14.59 3.45 12.18
C TYR A 242 -13.23 2.94 12.67
N LEU A 243 -12.15 3.70 12.44
CA LEU A 243 -10.83 3.33 12.95
C LEU A 243 -10.78 3.26 14.47
N ASN A 244 -11.46 4.17 15.18
CA ASN A 244 -11.52 4.14 16.64
C ASN A 244 -12.28 2.89 17.13
N LEU A 245 -13.40 2.55 16.50
CA LEU A 245 -14.14 1.31 16.80
C LEU A 245 -13.30 0.06 16.52
N LEU A 246 -12.47 0.08 15.47
CA LEU A 246 -11.53 -1.00 15.17
C LEU A 246 -10.41 -1.11 16.21
N LYS A 247 -9.88 0.03 16.70
CA LYS A 247 -8.90 0.06 17.80
C LYS A 247 -9.49 -0.47 19.11
N GLU A 248 -10.76 -0.20 19.38
CA GLU A 248 -11.51 -0.77 20.50
C GLU A 248 -11.78 -2.28 20.35
N ARG A 249 -11.44 -2.88 19.20
CA ARG A 249 -11.66 -4.30 18.90
C ARG A 249 -13.14 -4.70 19.02
N ARG A 250 -14.06 -3.81 18.63
CA ARG A 250 -15.49 -4.12 18.55
C ARG A 250 -15.73 -5.25 17.56
N GLN A 251 -16.66 -6.16 17.88
CA GLN A 251 -16.91 -7.36 17.08
C GLN A 251 -17.24 -7.03 15.62
N GLU A 252 -18.08 -6.01 15.40
CA GLU A 252 -18.54 -5.56 14.09
C GLU A 252 -17.39 -4.96 13.28
N SER A 253 -16.54 -4.17 13.93
CA SER A 253 -15.32 -3.62 13.32
C SER A 253 -14.36 -4.72 12.87
N LEU A 254 -14.15 -5.72 13.73
CA LEU A 254 -13.28 -6.86 13.41
C LEU A 254 -13.87 -7.71 12.28
N ALA A 255 -15.19 -7.90 12.25
CA ALA A 255 -15.87 -8.62 11.17
C ALA A 255 -15.66 -7.92 9.82
N ILE A 256 -15.86 -6.60 9.75
CA ILE A 256 -15.60 -5.81 8.53
C ILE A 256 -14.12 -5.90 8.13
N PHE A 257 -13.20 -5.78 9.09
CA PHE A 257 -11.77 -5.91 8.82
C PHE A 257 -11.37 -7.31 8.35
N ALA A 258 -12.05 -8.37 8.78
CA ALA A 258 -11.82 -9.72 8.28
C ALA A 258 -12.14 -9.84 6.77
N PHE A 259 -13.18 -9.15 6.28
CA PHE A 259 -13.44 -9.06 4.83
C PHE A 259 -12.34 -8.30 4.10
N TYR A 260 -11.79 -7.23 4.69
CA TYR A 260 -10.60 -6.57 4.14
C TYR A 260 -9.40 -7.52 4.03
N CYS A 261 -9.22 -8.41 5.01
CA CYS A 261 -8.14 -9.41 4.99
C CYS A 261 -8.25 -10.39 3.80
N VAL A 262 -9.46 -10.65 3.30
CA VAL A 262 -9.67 -11.47 2.08
C VAL A 262 -9.04 -10.78 0.87
N ILE A 263 -9.24 -9.47 0.73
CA ILE A 263 -8.60 -8.66 -0.32
C ILE A 263 -7.08 -8.69 -0.14
N LEU A 264 -6.58 -8.43 1.08
CA LEU A 264 -5.14 -8.50 1.37
C LEU A 264 -4.51 -9.83 0.95
N LYS A 265 -5.18 -10.95 1.19
CA LYS A 265 -4.70 -12.28 0.79
C LYS A 265 -4.58 -12.43 -0.73
N ARG A 266 -5.42 -11.75 -1.52
CA ARG A 266 -5.30 -11.73 -2.98
C ARG A 266 -4.04 -11.00 -3.45
N PHE A 267 -3.59 -10.01 -2.68
CA PHE A 267 -2.37 -9.26 -2.94
C PHE A 267 -1.14 -9.84 -2.23
N ASP A 268 -1.25 -11.02 -1.60
CA ASP A 268 -0.13 -11.65 -0.92
C ASP A 268 0.97 -11.97 -1.95
N PRO A 269 2.21 -11.50 -1.74
CA PRO A 269 3.41 -11.86 -2.50
C PRO A 269 3.50 -13.31 -2.97
N CYS A 270 3.08 -14.26 -2.15
CA CYS A 270 3.14 -15.69 -2.46
C CYS A 270 1.99 -16.17 -3.37
N CYS A 271 0.91 -15.39 -3.49
CA CYS A 271 -0.24 -15.67 -4.34
C CYS A 271 -0.28 -14.82 -5.62
N ILE A 272 0.46 -13.72 -5.69
CA ILE A 272 0.71 -13.00 -6.94
C ILE A 272 1.82 -13.73 -7.69
N ASP A 273 1.43 -14.78 -8.42
CA ASP A 273 2.19 -15.24 -9.58
C ASP A 273 2.14 -14.08 -10.57
N PHE A 274 3.12 -13.17 -10.47
CA PHE A 274 3.22 -12.04 -11.39
C PHE A 274 3.31 -12.63 -12.79
N GLY A 275 2.32 -12.31 -13.63
CA GLY A 275 2.18 -12.78 -15.01
C GLY A 275 3.29 -12.29 -15.93
N TYR A 276 4.53 -12.68 -15.64
CA TYR A 276 5.55 -12.90 -16.63
C TYR A 276 5.45 -14.37 -17.00
N ASP A 277 4.70 -14.65 -18.06
CA ASP A 277 4.76 -15.94 -18.72
C ASP A 277 6.16 -16.10 -19.32
N GLY A 278 7.09 -16.57 -18.48
CA GLY A 278 8.44 -16.99 -18.85
C GLY A 278 8.46 -18.40 -19.46
N ARG A 279 7.31 -18.97 -19.86
CA ARG A 279 7.27 -20.22 -20.63
C ARG A 279 7.47 -19.98 -22.11
N SER A 280 8.57 -19.31 -22.47
CA SER A 280 9.13 -19.46 -23.81
C SER A 280 10.62 -19.17 -23.78
N ARG A 281 11.38 -20.11 -23.18
CA ARG A 281 12.79 -20.41 -23.47
C ARG A 281 13.29 -21.44 -22.47
N ARG A 282 13.05 -22.71 -22.80
CA ARG A 282 13.96 -23.84 -22.57
C ARG A 282 13.26 -25.12 -23.02
N LEU A 283 13.48 -25.49 -24.27
CA LEU A 283 13.63 -26.86 -24.78
C LEU A 283 14.33 -26.75 -26.15
N GLU A 284 15.65 -26.54 -26.10
CA GLU A 284 16.61 -27.34 -26.86
C GLU A 284 17.52 -28.02 -25.83
#